data_AF-A0A5H6EHU9-F1
#
_entry.id   AF-A0A5H6EHU9-F1
#
_cell.length_a   1.000
_cell.length_b   1.000
_cell.length_c   1.000
_cell.angle_alpha   90.00
_cell.angle_beta   90.00
_cell.angle_gamma   90.00
#
_symmetry.space_group_name_H-M   'P 1'
#
loop_
_entity.id
_entity.type
_entity.pdbx_description
1 polymer ?
#
loop_
_entity_poly.entity_id
_entity_poly.type
_entity_poly.pdbx_seq_one_letter_code
_entity_poly.pdbx_strand_id
1 'polypeptide(L)'
;MLNVEMLSTGDEVLHGQIVDTNAAWLADFFFHQGVPLSRRNTVGDNLDSLVAILRERSQHADVLIVNGGLGPTSDDLSALAAATAKGEGLVLHQAWLTEMERYFQQRGRVMAPSNRKQAELPASAEFINNPVGTACGFALQLNRCLMFFTPGVPSEFKVMVEKEILPRLRARFSLPEPPLCLRLTTFGRSESDLAQRLDSLPLPPGVTMGYRSSMPIIELKLTGPATQREAMLALWPEVKRVAGQNLIFEGTENLPAQIARRLQERQLSLTLSEQYTSGLLALQLSRAGAPVLASEVVPSQEETLAQTAHWTTERRSNHYAGLALAVSGLENEHLNFALATPDGTYALRVRFSANRYSLAIRQEVCAMMALNMLRRWLNGEDITSEHGWIDVVESLTS
;
A
#
# COMPACT_ATOMS: atom_id res chain seq x y z
N MET A 1 15.32 -23.89 3.09
CA MET A 1 14.32 -22.98 2.48
C MET A 1 15.08 -22.06 1.55
N LEU A 2 14.57 -21.80 0.35
CA LEU A 2 15.21 -20.90 -0.61
C LEU A 2 15.48 -19.53 0.04
N ASN A 3 16.71 -19.03 -0.04
CA ASN A 3 17.08 -17.72 0.50
C ASN A 3 17.07 -16.66 -0.61
N VAL A 4 15.96 -15.90 -0.73
CA VAL A 4 15.84 -14.80 -1.69
C VAL A 4 16.00 -13.47 -0.98
N GLU A 5 16.90 -12.64 -1.49
CA GLU A 5 17.16 -11.30 -0.97
C GLU A 5 16.94 -10.23 -2.05
N MET A 6 16.80 -8.99 -1.60
CA MET A 6 16.79 -7.81 -2.49
C MET A 6 17.90 -6.84 -2.10
N LEU A 7 18.49 -6.20 -3.10
CA LEU A 7 19.41 -5.07 -2.98
C LEU A 7 18.85 -3.90 -3.80
N SER A 8 18.44 -2.83 -3.11
CA SER A 8 18.09 -1.57 -3.76
C SER A 8 19.35 -0.70 -3.85
N THR A 9 19.58 -0.08 -5.00
CA THR A 9 20.68 0.88 -5.20
C THR A 9 20.12 2.27 -5.49
N GLY A 10 20.81 3.31 -5.03
CA GLY A 10 20.40 4.70 -5.22
C GLY A 10 20.63 5.52 -3.96
N ASP A 11 21.37 6.62 -4.07
CA ASP A 11 21.58 7.54 -2.95
C ASP A 11 20.27 8.15 -2.44
N GLU A 12 19.30 8.40 -3.31
CA GLU A 12 17.98 8.93 -2.96
C GLU A 12 17.16 7.95 -2.12
N VAL A 13 17.34 6.64 -2.35
CA VAL A 13 16.72 5.58 -1.54
C VAL A 13 17.45 5.43 -0.21
N LEU A 14 18.79 5.41 -0.24
CA LEU A 14 19.61 5.27 0.96
C LEU A 14 19.38 6.41 1.96
N HIS A 15 19.30 7.66 1.48
CA HIS A 15 19.07 8.83 2.31
C HIS A 15 17.58 9.08 2.63
N GLY A 16 16.66 8.24 2.13
CA GLY A 16 15.22 8.36 2.38
C GLY A 16 14.57 9.59 1.71
N GLN A 17 15.18 10.12 0.65
CA GLN A 17 14.58 11.19 -0.15
C GLN A 17 13.36 10.67 -0.93
N ILE A 18 13.38 9.39 -1.28
CA ILE A 18 12.22 8.66 -1.79
C ILE A 18 11.99 7.40 -0.96
N VAL A 19 10.73 6.95 -0.94
CA VAL A 19 10.37 5.66 -0.36
C VAL A 19 10.69 4.55 -1.36
N ASP A 20 11.34 3.49 -0.90
CA ASP A 20 11.60 2.27 -1.70
C ASP A 20 10.31 1.46 -1.93
N THR A 21 9.48 1.98 -2.84
CA THR A 21 8.21 1.37 -3.22
C THR A 21 8.38 0.10 -4.05
N ASN A 22 9.51 -0.05 -4.76
CA ASN A 22 9.82 -1.25 -5.53
C ASN A 22 10.04 -2.44 -4.61
N ALA A 23 10.82 -2.27 -3.54
CA ALA A 23 11.06 -3.36 -2.62
C ALA A 23 9.84 -3.67 -1.73
N ALA A 24 9.01 -2.67 -1.41
CA ALA A 24 7.72 -2.90 -0.78
C ALA A 24 6.80 -3.74 -1.69
N TRP A 25 6.72 -3.39 -2.98
CA TRP A 25 5.94 -4.13 -3.97
C TRP A 25 6.49 -5.54 -4.20
N LEU A 26 7.82 -5.71 -4.33
CA LEU A 26 8.42 -7.03 -4.55
C LEU A 26 8.14 -7.97 -3.39
N ALA A 27 8.27 -7.49 -2.15
CA ALA A 27 7.98 -8.29 -0.96
C ALA A 27 6.52 -8.77 -0.92
N ASP A 28 5.58 -7.87 -1.21
CA ASP A 28 4.16 -8.21 -1.28
C ASP A 28 3.86 -9.17 -2.43
N PHE A 29 4.39 -8.90 -3.63
CA PHE A 29 4.23 -9.76 -4.79
C PHE A 29 4.79 -11.16 -4.53
N PHE A 30 6.02 -11.28 -4.05
CA PHE A 30 6.67 -12.55 -3.74
C PHE A 30 5.95 -13.32 -2.64
N PHE A 31 5.44 -12.65 -1.60
CA PHE A 31 4.57 -13.27 -0.59
C PHE A 31 3.37 -13.97 -1.26
N HIS A 32 2.66 -13.29 -2.15
CA HIS A 32 1.51 -13.85 -2.88
C HIS A 32 1.88 -14.91 -3.92
N GLN A 33 3.16 -15.00 -4.32
CA GLN A 33 3.66 -16.02 -5.25
C GLN A 33 4.36 -17.20 -4.56
N GLY A 34 4.44 -17.22 -3.22
CA GLY A 34 5.13 -18.27 -2.47
C GLY A 34 6.67 -18.17 -2.54
N VAL A 35 7.21 -17.03 -2.96
CA VAL A 35 8.66 -16.78 -2.99
C VAL A 35 9.07 -16.14 -1.66
N PRO A 36 9.91 -16.77 -0.84
CA PRO A 36 10.30 -16.22 0.46
C PRO A 36 11.34 -15.11 0.31
N LEU A 37 10.98 -13.86 0.62
CA LEU A 37 11.94 -12.77 0.72
C LEU A 37 12.45 -12.66 2.17
N SER A 38 13.73 -12.97 2.40
CA SER A 38 14.32 -13.11 3.74
C SER A 38 15.03 -11.85 4.23
N ARG A 39 15.59 -11.05 3.30
CA ARG A 39 16.38 -9.86 3.61
C ARG A 39 16.29 -8.83 2.50
N ARG A 40 16.37 -7.56 2.90
CA ARG A 40 16.51 -6.39 2.03
C ARG A 40 17.75 -5.62 2.45
N ASN A 41 18.51 -5.16 1.46
CA ASN A 41 19.71 -4.33 1.64
C ASN A 41 19.52 -3.07 0.79
N THR A 42 20.10 -1.96 1.21
CA THR A 42 20.15 -0.70 0.44
C THR A 42 21.57 -0.17 0.45
N VAL A 43 22.08 0.23 -0.71
CA VAL A 43 23.43 0.78 -0.85
C VAL A 43 23.39 1.97 -1.81
N GLY A 44 24.25 2.96 -1.57
CA GLY A 44 24.38 4.14 -2.43
C GLY A 44 25.13 3.85 -3.72
N ASP A 45 25.25 4.85 -4.59
CA ASP A 45 25.85 4.74 -5.92
C ASP A 45 27.38 4.84 -5.87
N ASN A 46 27.98 3.89 -5.14
CA ASN A 46 29.42 3.77 -4.97
C ASN A 46 29.89 2.39 -5.44
N LEU A 47 30.78 2.36 -6.45
CA LEU A 47 31.22 1.12 -7.09
C LEU A 47 31.81 0.10 -6.11
N ASP A 48 32.70 0.52 -5.20
CA ASP A 48 33.36 -0.38 -4.26
C ASP A 48 32.35 -1.00 -3.28
N SER A 49 31.39 -0.18 -2.84
CA SER A 49 30.31 -0.60 -1.94
C SER A 49 29.39 -1.61 -2.63
N LEU A 50 29.01 -1.34 -3.88
CA LEU A 50 28.23 -2.26 -4.72
C LEU A 50 28.96 -3.58 -4.95
N VAL A 51 30.25 -3.55 -5.31
CA VAL A 51 31.07 -4.77 -5.51
C VAL A 51 31.18 -5.57 -4.22
N ALA A 52 31.43 -4.91 -3.09
CA ALA A 52 31.56 -5.55 -1.79
C ALA A 52 30.26 -6.27 -1.39
N ILE A 53 29.11 -5.59 -1.46
CA ILE A 53 27.83 -6.19 -1.07
C ILE A 53 27.41 -7.30 -2.04
N LEU A 54 27.65 -7.17 -3.35
CA LEU A 54 27.37 -8.25 -4.31
C LEU A 54 28.20 -9.50 -3.99
N ARG A 55 29.51 -9.35 -3.73
CA ARG A 55 30.37 -10.48 -3.33
C ARG A 55 29.92 -11.10 -2.01
N GLU A 56 29.62 -10.29 -1.01
CA GLU A 56 29.14 -10.76 0.29
C GLU A 56 27.82 -11.53 0.15
N ARG A 57 26.80 -10.92 -0.47
CA ARG A 57 25.48 -11.55 -0.67
C ARG A 57 25.57 -12.80 -1.53
N SER A 58 26.50 -12.88 -2.49
CA SER A 58 26.70 -14.08 -3.31
C SER A 58 27.05 -15.35 -2.52
N GLN A 59 27.60 -15.20 -1.31
CA GLN A 59 27.96 -16.30 -0.42
C GLN A 59 26.80 -16.73 0.49
N HIS A 60 25.78 -15.89 0.66
CA HIS A 60 24.69 -16.09 1.62
C HIS A 60 23.33 -16.32 0.96
N ALA A 61 23.01 -15.60 -0.11
CA ALA A 61 21.75 -15.74 -0.84
C ALA A 61 21.81 -16.86 -1.88
N ASP A 62 20.67 -17.50 -2.14
CA ASP A 62 20.48 -18.36 -3.31
C ASP A 62 20.05 -17.51 -4.52
N VAL A 63 19.27 -16.46 -4.26
CA VAL A 63 18.80 -15.50 -5.26
C VAL A 63 18.93 -14.08 -4.72
N LEU A 64 19.41 -13.15 -5.53
CA LEU A 64 19.45 -11.73 -5.22
C LEU A 64 18.78 -10.91 -6.32
N ILE A 65 17.77 -10.12 -5.98
CA ILE A 65 17.17 -9.15 -6.88
C ILE A 65 17.82 -7.79 -6.65
N VAL A 66 18.58 -7.30 -7.62
CA VAL A 66 19.22 -5.99 -7.60
C VAL A 66 18.36 -5.01 -8.41
N ASN A 67 17.94 -3.93 -7.77
CA ASN A 67 17.07 -2.92 -8.39
C ASN A 67 17.71 -1.54 -8.34
N GLY A 68 17.90 -0.92 -9.51
CA GLY A 68 18.56 0.37 -9.66
C GLY A 68 19.92 0.30 -10.38
N GLY A 69 20.42 1.47 -10.80
CA GLY A 69 21.78 1.63 -11.35
C GLY A 69 22.01 1.06 -12.75
N LEU A 70 20.96 0.92 -13.58
CA LEU A 70 21.04 0.45 -14.98
C LEU A 70 20.69 1.54 -16.02
N GLY A 71 20.49 2.78 -15.57
CA GLY A 71 20.25 3.91 -16.46
C GLY A 71 21.51 4.34 -17.25
N PRO A 72 21.39 5.44 -18.00
CA PRO A 72 22.46 5.94 -18.85
C PRO A 72 23.43 6.89 -18.14
N THR A 73 23.23 7.23 -16.86
CA THR A 73 24.01 8.27 -16.17
C THR A 73 25.30 7.70 -15.56
N SER A 74 26.16 8.59 -15.06
CA SER A 74 27.49 8.23 -14.55
C SER A 74 27.44 7.47 -13.22
N ASP A 75 26.41 7.73 -12.43
CA ASP A 75 26.06 7.07 -11.16
C ASP A 75 25.37 5.71 -11.33
N ASP A 76 24.89 5.37 -12.54
CA ASP A 76 24.34 4.04 -12.83
C ASP A 76 25.43 2.95 -12.89
N LEU A 77 25.80 2.38 -11.75
CA LEU A 77 27.00 1.53 -11.64
C LEU A 77 26.72 0.02 -11.56
N SER A 78 25.46 -0.43 -11.55
CA SER A 78 25.11 -1.82 -11.23
C SER A 78 25.69 -2.85 -12.21
N ALA A 79 25.68 -2.58 -13.52
CA ALA A 79 26.26 -3.50 -14.51
C ALA A 79 27.78 -3.63 -14.34
N LEU A 80 28.48 -2.50 -14.15
CA LEU A 80 29.92 -2.47 -13.92
C LEU A 80 30.30 -3.13 -12.60
N ALA A 81 29.52 -2.91 -11.53
CA ALA A 81 29.72 -3.55 -10.25
C ALA A 81 29.57 -5.07 -10.35
N ALA A 82 28.55 -5.56 -11.07
CA ALA A 82 28.36 -7.00 -11.30
C ALA A 82 29.54 -7.64 -12.04
N ALA A 83 29.99 -7.02 -13.13
CA ALA A 83 31.14 -7.49 -13.91
C ALA A 83 32.43 -7.50 -13.07
N THR A 84 32.68 -6.43 -12.31
CA THR A 84 33.84 -6.30 -11.42
C THR A 84 33.79 -7.32 -10.28
N ALA A 85 32.61 -7.54 -9.68
CA ALA A 85 32.42 -8.52 -8.63
C ALA A 85 32.74 -9.95 -9.11
N LYS A 86 32.35 -10.26 -10.36
CA LYS A 86 32.61 -11.54 -11.03
C LYS A 86 34.04 -11.70 -11.56
N GLY A 87 34.73 -10.60 -11.83
CA GLY A 87 36.07 -10.59 -12.40
C GLY A 87 36.07 -10.71 -13.93
N GLU A 88 35.05 -10.14 -14.59
CA GLU A 88 34.91 -10.12 -16.05
C GLU A 88 34.64 -8.72 -16.59
N GLY A 89 34.69 -8.58 -17.92
CA GLY A 89 34.40 -7.33 -18.62
C GLY A 89 32.93 -7.20 -19.00
N LEU A 90 32.54 -5.98 -19.37
CA LEU A 90 31.27 -5.70 -20.03
C LEU A 90 31.38 -5.95 -21.54
N VAL A 91 30.33 -6.51 -22.12
CA VAL A 91 30.17 -6.78 -23.55
C VAL A 91 28.87 -6.13 -24.02
N LEU A 92 28.92 -5.51 -25.19
CA LEU A 92 27.75 -4.87 -25.79
C LEU A 92 26.79 -5.92 -26.38
N HIS A 93 25.55 -5.89 -25.94
CA HIS A 93 24.47 -6.68 -26.51
C HIS A 93 23.90 -6.01 -27.77
N GLN A 94 24.51 -6.32 -28.92
CA GLN A 94 24.23 -5.63 -30.19
C GLN A 94 22.75 -5.63 -30.60
N ALA A 95 22.03 -6.74 -30.39
CA ALA A 95 20.61 -6.82 -30.71
C ALA A 95 19.74 -5.90 -29.84
N TRP A 96 20.15 -5.67 -28.59
CA TRP A 96 19.42 -4.75 -27.70
C TRP A 96 19.72 -3.29 -28.04
N LEU A 97 20.97 -2.99 -28.41
CA LEU A 97 21.32 -1.66 -28.90
C LEU A 97 20.46 -1.27 -30.11
N THR A 98 20.24 -2.17 -31.06
CA THR A 98 19.34 -1.92 -32.21
C THR A 98 17.89 -1.70 -31.80
N GLU A 99 17.40 -2.43 -30.79
CA GLU A 99 16.05 -2.22 -30.24
C GLU A 99 15.93 -0.84 -29.56
N MET A 100 16.97 -0.42 -28.83
CA MET A 100 17.03 0.91 -28.23
C MET A 100 17.03 2.01 -29.31
N GLU A 101 17.83 1.87 -30.37
CA GLU A 101 17.84 2.82 -31.49
C GLU A 101 16.44 2.97 -32.11
N ARG A 102 15.74 1.84 -32.30
CA ARG A 102 14.35 1.82 -32.77
C ARG A 102 13.40 2.51 -31.79
N TYR A 103 13.55 2.28 -30.49
CA TYR A 103 12.74 2.90 -29.44
C TYR A 103 12.84 4.44 -29.45
N PHE A 104 14.04 4.98 -29.66
CA PHE A 104 14.26 6.43 -29.79
C PHE A 104 13.72 6.97 -31.13
N GLN A 105 13.98 6.26 -32.23
CA GLN A 105 13.53 6.65 -33.57
C GLN A 105 12.00 6.76 -33.64
N GLN A 106 11.27 5.80 -33.06
CA GLN A 106 9.79 5.83 -33.00
C GLN A 106 9.24 7.04 -32.24
N ARG A 107 10.04 7.65 -31.36
CA ARG A 107 9.69 8.87 -30.61
C ARG A 107 10.24 10.14 -31.26
N GLY A 108 10.75 10.05 -32.49
CA GLY A 108 11.33 11.20 -33.21
C GLY A 108 12.60 11.75 -32.57
N ARG A 109 13.33 10.92 -31.81
CA ARG A 109 14.56 11.31 -31.10
C ARG A 109 15.75 10.52 -31.61
N VAL A 110 16.93 11.14 -31.59
CA VAL A 110 18.21 10.45 -31.78
C VAL A 110 18.67 9.93 -30.42
N MET A 111 19.09 8.67 -30.34
CA MET A 111 19.62 8.08 -29.12
C MET A 111 20.95 8.76 -28.72
N ALA A 112 21.06 9.21 -27.47
CA ALA A 112 22.30 9.81 -26.99
C ALA A 112 23.39 8.73 -26.81
N PRO A 113 24.68 9.04 -27.02
CA PRO A 113 25.76 8.07 -26.86
C PRO A 113 25.81 7.42 -25.47
N SER A 114 25.43 8.15 -24.42
CA SER A 114 25.37 7.64 -23.04
C SER A 114 24.38 6.48 -22.87
N ASN A 115 23.31 6.42 -23.67
CA ASN A 115 22.35 5.31 -23.62
C ASN A 115 22.97 3.97 -24.03
N ARG A 116 24.06 3.96 -24.80
CA ARG A 116 24.73 2.71 -25.22
C ARG A 116 25.13 1.83 -24.03
N LYS A 117 25.51 2.44 -22.91
CA LYS A 117 25.86 1.75 -21.65
C LYS A 117 24.73 0.85 -21.15
N GLN A 118 23.47 1.18 -21.43
CA GLN A 118 22.32 0.38 -21.01
C GLN A 118 22.15 -0.95 -21.78
N ALA A 119 22.99 -1.17 -22.80
CA ALA A 119 23.12 -2.43 -23.54
C ALA A 119 24.45 -3.15 -23.24
N GLU A 120 25.26 -2.66 -22.30
CA GLU A 120 26.52 -3.29 -21.89
C GLU A 120 26.28 -4.21 -20.68
N LEU A 121 26.55 -5.50 -20.86
CA LEU A 121 26.25 -6.54 -19.89
C LEU A 121 27.53 -7.28 -19.49
N PRO A 122 27.62 -7.84 -18.27
CA PRO A 122 28.72 -8.76 -17.94
C PRO A 122 28.81 -9.90 -18.97
N ALA A 123 30.02 -10.26 -19.39
CA ALA A 123 30.24 -11.20 -20.49
C ALA A 123 29.51 -12.55 -20.35
N SER A 124 29.31 -13.03 -19.11
CA SER A 124 28.63 -14.29 -18.82
C SER A 124 27.14 -14.13 -18.49
N ALA A 125 26.61 -12.91 -18.58
CA ALA A 125 25.24 -12.62 -18.17
C ALA A 125 24.21 -13.17 -19.17
N GLU A 126 23.10 -13.67 -18.63
CA GLU A 126 21.88 -13.97 -19.40
C GLU A 126 21.08 -12.66 -19.57
N PHE A 127 20.70 -12.34 -20.80
CA PHE A 127 19.88 -11.18 -21.09
C PHE A 127 18.47 -11.31 -20.49
N ILE A 128 17.95 -10.22 -19.90
CA ILE A 128 16.56 -10.12 -19.43
C ILE A 128 15.87 -8.97 -20.16
N ASN A 129 14.77 -9.30 -20.86
CA ASN A 129 14.04 -8.34 -21.68
C ASN A 129 13.33 -7.27 -20.83
N ASN A 130 13.36 -6.02 -21.29
CA ASN A 130 12.59 -4.92 -20.71
C ASN A 130 11.71 -4.28 -21.80
N PRO A 131 10.46 -4.70 -21.96
CA PRO A 131 9.59 -4.18 -23.01
C PRO A 131 9.05 -2.76 -22.71
N VAL A 132 9.35 -2.18 -21.55
CA VAL A 132 8.76 -0.91 -21.09
C VAL A 132 9.74 0.26 -21.25
N GLY A 133 11.01 0.05 -20.96
CA GLY A 133 12.05 1.08 -21.02
C GLY A 133 13.25 0.71 -21.89
N THR A 134 14.34 1.48 -21.77
CA THR A 134 15.54 1.31 -22.61
C THR A 134 16.63 0.47 -21.93
N ALA A 135 16.64 0.39 -20.60
CA ALA A 135 17.62 -0.40 -19.87
C ALA A 135 17.24 -1.88 -19.88
N CYS A 136 18.03 -2.72 -20.55
CA CYS A 136 17.84 -4.16 -20.39
C CYS A 136 18.22 -4.61 -18.98
N GLY A 137 17.57 -5.67 -18.51
CA GLY A 137 18.05 -6.38 -17.35
C GLY A 137 19.03 -7.47 -17.75
N PHE A 138 19.59 -8.11 -16.74
CA PHE A 138 20.37 -9.32 -16.93
C PHE A 138 20.36 -10.19 -15.69
N ALA A 139 20.67 -11.47 -15.86
CA ALA A 139 20.90 -12.41 -14.78
C ALA A 139 22.36 -12.89 -14.80
N LEU A 140 22.96 -13.04 -13.62
CA LEU A 140 24.36 -13.45 -13.47
C LEU A 140 24.48 -14.43 -12.30
N GLN A 141 25.17 -15.55 -12.53
CA GLN A 141 25.51 -16.48 -11.46
C GLN A 141 26.86 -16.05 -10.84
N LEU A 142 26.84 -15.63 -9.57
CA LEU A 142 28.06 -15.36 -8.79
C LEU A 142 28.09 -16.30 -7.58
N ASN A 143 29.13 -17.13 -7.49
CA ASN A 143 29.19 -18.24 -6.54
C ASN A 143 27.90 -19.08 -6.60
N ARG A 144 27.20 -19.28 -5.48
CA ARG A 144 25.92 -20.01 -5.43
C ARG A 144 24.70 -19.15 -5.75
N CYS A 145 24.85 -17.83 -5.78
CA CYS A 145 23.74 -16.90 -5.91
C CYS A 145 23.43 -16.58 -7.38
N LEU A 146 22.17 -16.76 -7.76
CA LEU A 146 21.62 -16.26 -9.02
C LEU A 146 21.12 -14.83 -8.81
N MET A 147 21.79 -13.87 -9.46
CA MET A 147 21.48 -12.45 -9.30
C MET A 147 20.71 -11.95 -10.52
N PHE A 148 19.63 -11.20 -10.29
CA PHE A 148 18.88 -10.52 -11.34
C PHE A 148 19.03 -9.01 -11.17
N PHE A 149 19.40 -8.31 -12.23
CA PHE A 149 19.59 -6.87 -12.25
C PHE A 149 18.48 -6.22 -13.05
N THR A 150 17.85 -5.20 -12.47
CA THR A 150 16.67 -4.54 -13.02
C THR A 150 16.78 -3.01 -12.90
N PRO A 151 16.16 -2.24 -13.82
CA PRO A 151 16.11 -0.78 -13.72
C PRO A 151 15.30 -0.33 -12.50
N GLY A 152 15.61 0.85 -11.94
CA GLY A 152 14.91 1.40 -10.78
C GLY A 152 13.49 1.92 -11.08
N VAL A 153 13.12 2.08 -12.36
CA VAL A 153 11.80 2.60 -12.76
C VAL A 153 10.70 1.58 -12.41
N PRO A 154 9.72 1.92 -11.55
CA PRO A 154 8.76 0.94 -11.05
C PRO A 154 7.95 0.19 -12.12
N SER A 155 7.54 0.87 -13.19
CA SER A 155 6.78 0.24 -14.28
C SER A 155 7.60 -0.78 -15.07
N GLU A 156 8.90 -0.57 -15.20
CA GLU A 156 9.82 -1.49 -15.88
C GLU A 156 10.10 -2.70 -14.99
N PHE A 157 10.49 -2.43 -13.75
CA PHE A 157 10.81 -3.44 -12.75
C PHE A 157 9.68 -4.47 -12.56
N LYS A 158 8.45 -4.00 -12.37
CA LYS A 158 7.29 -4.88 -12.13
C LYS A 158 7.06 -5.85 -13.29
N VAL A 159 7.11 -5.34 -14.53
CA VAL A 159 6.92 -6.14 -15.73
C VAL A 159 8.03 -7.18 -15.89
N MET A 160 9.29 -6.80 -15.63
CA MET A 160 10.42 -7.73 -15.69
C MET A 160 10.31 -8.83 -14.62
N VAL A 161 9.93 -8.46 -13.40
CA VAL A 161 9.74 -9.43 -12.31
C VAL A 161 8.65 -10.44 -12.67
N GLU A 162 7.50 -9.97 -13.13
CA GLU A 162 6.36 -10.81 -13.48
C GLU A 162 6.62 -11.72 -14.69
N LYS A 163 7.18 -11.16 -15.76
CA LYS A 163 7.27 -11.85 -17.07
C LYS A 163 8.58 -12.60 -17.29
N GLU A 164 9.66 -12.17 -16.66
CA GLU A 164 10.99 -12.74 -16.92
C GLU A 164 11.57 -13.44 -15.68
N ILE A 165 11.55 -12.80 -14.52
CA ILE A 165 12.24 -13.30 -13.32
C ILE A 165 11.45 -14.42 -12.64
N LEU A 166 10.18 -14.19 -12.32
CA LEU A 166 9.36 -15.18 -11.62
C LEU A 166 9.24 -16.52 -12.37
N PRO A 167 9.03 -16.57 -13.71
CA PRO A 167 9.05 -17.82 -14.46
C PRO A 167 10.38 -18.57 -14.35
N ARG A 168 11.51 -17.86 -14.39
CA ARG A 168 12.84 -18.47 -14.22
C ARG A 168 13.05 -19.02 -12.81
N LEU A 169 12.57 -18.30 -11.78
CA LEU A 169 12.60 -18.79 -10.40
C LEU A 169 11.79 -20.08 -10.25
N ARG A 170 10.59 -20.15 -10.84
CA ARG A 170 9.74 -21.35 -10.85
C ARG A 170 10.36 -22.52 -11.59
N ALA A 171 11.06 -22.25 -12.70
CA ALA A 171 11.73 -23.29 -13.47
C ALA A 171 12.95 -23.88 -12.73
N ARG A 172 13.62 -23.07 -11.90
CA ARG A 172 14.87 -23.46 -11.23
C ARG A 172 14.68 -23.96 -9.80
N PHE A 173 13.65 -23.50 -9.09
CA PHE A 173 13.44 -23.79 -7.67
C PHE A 173 12.04 -24.32 -7.40
N SER A 174 11.94 -25.25 -6.46
CA SER A 174 10.65 -25.67 -5.90
C SER A 174 10.15 -24.62 -4.92
N LEU A 175 9.12 -23.88 -5.33
CA LEU A 175 8.48 -22.88 -4.49
C LEU A 175 7.33 -23.51 -3.69
N PRO A 176 7.18 -23.18 -2.39
CA PRO A 176 6.02 -23.61 -1.62
C PRO A 176 4.74 -22.93 -2.12
N GLU A 177 3.59 -23.44 -1.68
CA GLU A 177 2.34 -22.71 -1.85
C GLU A 177 2.41 -21.33 -1.15
N PRO A 178 1.79 -20.30 -1.73
CA PRO A 178 1.73 -18.98 -1.10
C PRO A 178 1.14 -19.04 0.32
N PRO A 179 1.78 -18.41 1.31
CA PRO A 179 1.21 -18.29 2.65
C PRO A 179 -0.15 -17.57 2.63
N LEU A 180 -0.99 -17.89 3.61
CA LEU A 180 -2.25 -17.22 3.86
C LEU A 180 -2.06 -16.07 4.83
N CYS A 181 -2.69 -14.93 4.57
CA CYS A 181 -2.79 -13.81 5.49
C CYS A 181 -4.25 -13.36 5.60
N LEU A 182 -4.94 -13.76 6.67
CA LEU A 182 -6.26 -13.21 7.00
C LEU A 182 -6.06 -11.86 7.65
N ARG A 183 -6.83 -10.85 7.24
CA ARG A 183 -6.64 -9.46 7.65
C ARG A 183 -7.96 -8.84 8.07
N LEU A 184 -7.90 -8.09 9.16
CA LEU A 184 -9.03 -7.36 9.71
C LEU A 184 -8.56 -5.98 10.17
N THR A 185 -9.30 -4.95 9.79
CA THR A 185 -8.98 -3.57 10.14
C THR A 185 -9.93 -3.07 11.21
N THR A 186 -9.36 -2.46 12.25
CA THR A 186 -10.09 -1.86 13.36
C THR A 186 -9.83 -0.36 13.49
N PHE A 187 -10.76 0.34 14.14
CA PHE A 187 -10.66 1.76 14.49
C PHE A 187 -11.28 1.98 15.87
N GLY A 188 -10.71 2.88 16.68
CA GLY A 188 -11.23 3.23 18.01
C GLY A 188 -10.56 2.49 19.18
N ARG A 189 -9.73 1.46 18.95
CA ARG A 189 -8.96 0.78 20.02
C ARG A 189 -7.46 0.92 19.84
N SER A 190 -6.72 0.76 20.93
CA SER A 190 -5.26 0.71 20.91
C SER A 190 -4.74 -0.69 20.59
N GLU A 191 -3.49 -0.76 20.13
CA GLU A 191 -2.85 -2.04 19.81
C GLU A 191 -2.70 -2.89 21.06
N SER A 192 -2.35 -2.27 22.19
CA SER A 192 -2.18 -2.94 23.48
C SER A 192 -3.47 -3.60 23.99
N ASP A 193 -4.63 -2.95 23.87
CA ASP A 193 -5.92 -3.56 24.28
C ASP A 193 -6.28 -4.76 23.40
N LEU A 194 -6.04 -4.65 22.09
CA LEU A 194 -6.29 -5.75 21.15
C LEU A 194 -5.32 -6.91 21.41
N ALA A 195 -4.02 -6.64 21.55
CA ALA A 195 -2.99 -7.65 21.78
C ALA A 195 -3.21 -8.39 23.11
N GLN A 196 -3.52 -7.67 24.20
CA GLN A 196 -3.80 -8.29 25.51
C GLN A 196 -4.91 -9.36 25.43
N ARG A 197 -5.90 -9.15 24.55
CA ARG A 197 -7.01 -10.08 24.37
C ARG A 197 -6.66 -11.22 23.40
N LEU A 198 -5.91 -10.91 22.33
CA LEU A 198 -5.63 -11.84 21.24
C LEU A 198 -4.41 -12.73 21.47
N ASP A 199 -3.41 -12.28 22.23
CA ASP A 199 -2.17 -13.03 22.48
C ASP A 199 -2.39 -14.29 23.32
N SER A 200 -3.52 -14.36 24.04
CA SER A 200 -3.93 -15.53 24.81
C SER A 200 -4.54 -16.66 23.95
N LEU A 201 -4.85 -16.39 22.67
CA LEU A 201 -5.50 -17.36 21.81
C LEU A 201 -4.51 -18.46 21.38
N PRO A 202 -4.89 -19.75 21.44
CA PRO A 202 -4.05 -20.83 20.95
C PRO A 202 -3.94 -20.76 19.43
N LEU A 203 -2.74 -20.48 18.92
CA LEU A 203 -2.48 -20.40 17.49
C LEU A 203 -2.13 -21.78 16.89
N PRO A 204 -2.59 -22.09 15.66
CA PRO A 204 -2.15 -23.28 14.96
C PRO A 204 -0.63 -23.27 14.68
N PRO A 205 0.01 -24.45 14.47
CA PRO A 205 1.44 -24.52 14.21
C PRO A 205 1.87 -23.69 13.00
N GLY A 206 2.89 -22.85 13.17
CA GLY A 206 3.43 -21.99 12.11
C GLY A 206 2.54 -20.79 11.75
N VAL A 207 1.46 -20.56 12.49
CA VAL A 207 0.60 -19.38 12.35
C VAL A 207 1.03 -18.32 13.36
N THR A 208 1.07 -17.06 12.94
CA THR A 208 1.39 -15.91 13.77
C THR A 208 0.25 -14.90 13.78
N MET A 209 -0.04 -14.36 14.96
CA MET A 209 -0.85 -13.16 15.12
C MET A 209 0.05 -11.94 14.94
N GLY A 210 -0.35 -11.02 14.08
CA GLY A 210 0.39 -9.79 13.79
C GLY A 210 -0.50 -8.57 13.97
N TYR A 211 0.12 -7.49 14.43
CA TYR A 211 -0.51 -6.20 14.63
C TYR A 211 0.24 -5.15 13.82
N ARG A 212 -0.49 -4.30 13.09
CA ARG A 212 0.10 -3.14 12.42
C ARG A 212 -0.71 -1.90 12.78
N SER A 213 -0.13 -1.09 13.65
CA SER A 213 -0.62 0.27 13.90
C SER A 213 -0.29 1.18 12.73
N SER A 214 -1.30 1.85 12.21
CA SER A 214 -1.19 2.89 11.20
C SER A 214 -2.34 3.85 11.42
N MET A 215 -2.10 4.96 12.13
CA MET A 215 -3.14 5.91 12.48
C MET A 215 -4.02 6.25 11.26
N PRO A 216 -5.37 6.23 11.37
CA PRO A 216 -6.16 5.97 12.58
C PRO A 216 -6.47 4.49 12.89
N ILE A 217 -6.02 3.56 12.05
CA ILE A 217 -6.41 2.15 12.10
C ILE A 217 -5.39 1.25 12.78
N ILE A 218 -5.87 0.09 13.21
CA ILE A 218 -5.03 -1.05 13.58
C ILE A 218 -5.45 -2.24 12.75
N GLU A 219 -4.49 -2.81 12.04
CA GLU A 219 -4.70 -4.02 11.25
C GLU A 219 -4.24 -5.24 12.06
N LEU A 220 -5.16 -6.18 12.21
CA LEU A 220 -4.94 -7.50 12.79
C LEU A 220 -4.68 -8.50 11.66
N LYS A 221 -3.69 -9.36 11.83
CA LYS A 221 -3.30 -10.36 10.82
C LYS A 221 -3.14 -11.72 11.44
N LEU A 222 -3.72 -12.72 10.80
CA LEU A 222 -3.37 -14.11 11.03
C LEU A 222 -2.60 -14.60 9.81
N THR A 223 -1.30 -14.82 9.95
CA THR A 223 -0.41 -15.22 8.84
C THR A 223 0.13 -16.62 9.07
N GLY A 224 0.06 -17.49 8.06
CA GLY A 224 0.53 -18.87 8.21
C GLY A 224 0.63 -19.62 6.88
N PRO A 225 1.12 -20.87 6.90
CA PRO A 225 1.22 -21.69 5.71
C PRO A 225 -0.17 -22.04 5.15
N ALA A 226 -0.26 -22.25 3.83
CA ALA A 226 -1.51 -22.61 3.16
C ALA A 226 -2.18 -23.87 3.75
N THR A 227 -1.38 -24.82 4.25
CA THR A 227 -1.83 -26.05 4.90
C THR A 227 -2.62 -25.82 6.19
N GLN A 228 -2.53 -24.63 6.81
CA GLN A 228 -3.27 -24.27 8.02
C GLN A 228 -4.55 -23.46 7.74
N ARG A 229 -4.98 -23.34 6.47
CA ARG A 229 -6.15 -22.55 6.07
C ARG A 229 -7.40 -22.87 6.90
N GLU A 230 -7.74 -24.15 7.06
CA GLU A 230 -8.94 -24.55 7.80
C GLU A 230 -8.87 -24.16 9.28
N ALA A 231 -7.71 -24.42 9.93
CA ALA A 231 -7.50 -24.06 11.32
C ALA A 231 -7.51 -22.53 11.53
N MET A 232 -6.93 -21.76 10.61
CA MET A 232 -6.96 -20.30 10.63
C MET A 232 -8.39 -19.77 10.48
N LEU A 233 -9.18 -20.32 9.56
CA LEU A 233 -10.58 -19.94 9.36
C LEU A 233 -11.46 -20.34 10.56
N ALA A 234 -11.15 -21.45 11.24
CA ALA A 234 -11.84 -21.85 12.47
C ALA A 234 -11.55 -20.90 13.65
N LEU A 235 -10.34 -20.35 13.73
CA LEU A 235 -9.96 -19.35 14.75
C LEU A 235 -10.49 -17.95 14.42
N TRP A 236 -10.69 -17.62 13.14
CA TRP A 236 -11.00 -16.27 12.68
C TRP A 236 -12.25 -15.63 13.33
N PRO A 237 -13.37 -16.34 13.57
CA PRO A 237 -14.52 -15.79 14.29
C PRO A 237 -14.18 -15.24 15.68
N GLU A 238 -13.23 -15.85 16.39
CA GLU A 238 -12.80 -15.38 17.70
C GLU A 238 -12.02 -14.07 17.61
N VAL A 239 -11.17 -13.94 16.58
CA VAL A 239 -10.47 -12.68 16.28
C VAL A 239 -11.47 -11.56 15.99
N LYS A 240 -12.52 -11.85 15.20
CA LYS A 240 -13.61 -10.89 14.93
C LYS A 240 -14.37 -10.52 16.20
N ARG A 241 -14.64 -11.50 17.07
CA ARG A 241 -15.33 -11.28 18.34
C ARG A 241 -14.57 -10.30 19.22
N VAL A 242 -13.24 -10.41 19.27
CA VAL A 242 -12.39 -9.47 20.02
C VAL A 242 -12.41 -8.06 19.42
N ALA A 243 -12.35 -7.94 18.08
CA ALA A 243 -12.48 -6.64 17.42
C ALA A 243 -13.86 -5.99 17.69
N GLY A 244 -14.92 -6.79 17.67
CA GLY A 244 -16.28 -6.37 17.99
C GLY A 244 -16.74 -5.18 17.14
N GLN A 245 -17.34 -4.18 17.79
CA GLN A 245 -17.84 -2.95 17.15
C GLN A 245 -16.75 -2.05 16.53
N ASN A 246 -15.47 -2.35 16.80
CA ASN A 246 -14.33 -1.61 16.27
C ASN A 246 -13.87 -2.15 14.92
N LEU A 247 -14.40 -3.30 14.49
CA LEU A 247 -14.16 -3.87 13.18
C LEU A 247 -14.76 -2.95 12.11
N ILE A 248 -13.91 -2.46 11.21
CA ILE A 248 -14.33 -1.61 10.08
C ILE A 248 -14.49 -2.44 8.82
N PHE A 249 -13.45 -3.21 8.47
CA PHE A 249 -13.49 -4.09 7.30
C PHE A 249 -12.55 -5.28 7.41
N GLU A 250 -12.81 -6.30 6.59
CA GLU A 250 -11.94 -7.46 6.40
C GLU A 250 -11.30 -7.45 5.01
N GLY A 251 -10.13 -8.08 4.90
CA GLY A 251 -9.39 -8.21 3.64
C GLY A 251 -8.54 -6.98 3.31
N THR A 252 -8.24 -6.83 2.02
CA THR A 252 -7.35 -5.79 1.48
C THR A 252 -8.09 -4.63 0.83
N GLU A 253 -9.39 -4.78 0.57
CA GLU A 253 -10.24 -3.71 0.06
C GLU A 253 -10.51 -2.68 1.17
N ASN A 254 -10.11 -1.43 0.93
CA ASN A 254 -10.23 -0.36 1.92
C ASN A 254 -11.69 0.11 2.11
N LEU A 255 -11.95 0.84 3.20
CA LEU A 255 -13.28 1.32 3.56
C LEU A 255 -13.97 2.14 2.46
N PRO A 256 -13.31 3.14 1.80
CA PRO A 256 -13.94 3.87 0.70
C PRO A 256 -14.42 2.98 -0.45
N ALA A 257 -13.65 1.95 -0.83
CA ALA A 257 -14.06 0.99 -1.87
C ALA A 257 -15.27 0.15 -1.44
N GLN A 258 -15.30 -0.31 -0.19
CA GLN A 258 -16.47 -1.04 0.33
C GLN A 258 -17.72 -0.16 0.34
N ILE A 259 -17.60 1.10 0.78
CA ILE A 259 -18.70 2.07 0.75
C ILE A 259 -19.17 2.31 -0.70
N ALA A 260 -18.25 2.55 -1.63
CA ALA A 260 -18.57 2.76 -3.04
C ALA A 260 -19.38 1.60 -3.61
N ARG A 261 -18.93 0.36 -3.38
CA ARG A 261 -19.64 -0.85 -3.81
C ARG A 261 -21.03 -0.94 -3.19
N ARG A 262 -21.17 -0.71 -1.88
CA ARG A 262 -22.47 -0.74 -1.17
C ARG A 262 -23.44 0.33 -1.68
N LEU A 263 -22.95 1.53 -1.97
CA LEU A 263 -23.77 2.60 -2.56
C LEU A 263 -24.28 2.21 -3.95
N GLN A 264 -23.42 1.65 -4.79
CA GLN A 264 -23.79 1.16 -6.12
C GLN A 264 -24.79 0.00 -6.06
N GLU A 265 -24.55 -1.00 -5.19
CA GLU A 265 -25.47 -2.13 -4.96
C GLU A 265 -26.87 -1.65 -4.56
N ARG A 266 -26.95 -0.56 -3.79
CA ARG A 266 -28.23 0.05 -3.34
C ARG A 266 -28.74 1.16 -4.25
N GLN A 267 -28.04 1.47 -5.34
CA GLN A 267 -28.36 2.58 -6.23
C GLN A 267 -28.51 3.94 -5.50
N LEU A 268 -27.72 4.13 -4.43
CA LEU A 268 -27.70 5.35 -3.65
C LEU A 268 -26.59 6.27 -4.14
N SER A 269 -26.90 7.57 -4.20
CA SER A 269 -25.94 8.63 -4.49
C SER A 269 -25.61 9.41 -3.22
N LEU A 270 -24.46 10.08 -3.20
CA LEU A 270 -23.93 10.78 -2.01
C LEU A 270 -23.58 12.23 -2.35
N THR A 271 -23.92 13.15 -1.45
CA THR A 271 -23.36 14.51 -1.44
C THR A 271 -22.52 14.74 -0.17
N LEU A 272 -21.48 15.55 -0.27
CA LEU A 272 -20.51 15.79 0.80
C LEU A 272 -20.43 17.26 1.17
N SER A 273 -20.28 17.55 2.46
CA SER A 273 -19.90 18.88 2.97
C SER A 273 -18.73 18.76 3.95
N GLU A 274 -17.61 19.38 3.61
CA GLU A 274 -16.35 19.22 4.33
C GLU A 274 -15.80 20.58 4.76
N GLN A 275 -15.67 20.79 6.07
CA GLN A 275 -14.91 21.92 6.61
C GLN A 275 -13.55 21.41 7.09
N TYR A 276 -13.51 20.59 8.16
CA TYR A 276 -12.26 20.16 8.77
C TYR A 276 -11.47 19.14 7.93
N THR A 277 -12.14 18.20 7.26
CA THR A 277 -11.48 17.22 6.36
C THR A 277 -11.07 17.82 5.02
N SER A 278 -11.57 19.02 4.69
CA SER A 278 -11.12 19.87 3.59
C SER A 278 -11.01 19.17 2.21
N GLY A 279 -11.95 18.28 1.89
CA GLY A 279 -12.00 17.57 0.60
C GLY A 279 -11.39 16.15 0.63
N LEU A 280 -10.86 15.71 1.78
CA LEU A 280 -10.27 14.38 1.93
C LEU A 280 -11.29 13.27 1.70
N LEU A 281 -12.54 13.43 2.17
CA LEU A 281 -13.59 12.42 1.95
C LEU A 281 -13.92 12.31 0.46
N ALA A 282 -14.10 13.45 -0.21
CA ALA A 282 -14.36 13.50 -1.64
C ALA A 282 -13.24 12.82 -2.44
N LEU A 283 -11.98 13.11 -2.10
CA LEU A 283 -10.83 12.49 -2.77
C LEU A 283 -10.81 10.97 -2.58
N GLN A 284 -11.02 10.49 -1.36
CA GLN A 284 -11.00 9.05 -1.04
C GLN A 284 -12.14 8.30 -1.74
N LEU A 285 -13.36 8.84 -1.68
CA LEU A 285 -14.56 8.23 -2.28
C LEU A 285 -14.53 8.30 -3.81
N SER A 286 -14.05 9.41 -4.39
CA SER A 286 -13.89 9.56 -5.84
C SER A 286 -12.88 8.57 -6.41
N ARG A 287 -11.71 8.41 -5.76
CA ARG A 287 -10.71 7.39 -6.13
C ARG A 287 -11.27 5.96 -6.09
N ALA A 288 -12.22 5.72 -5.20
CA ALA A 288 -12.91 4.43 -5.08
C ALA A 288 -14.10 4.27 -6.04
N GLY A 289 -14.43 5.28 -6.84
CA GLY A 289 -15.57 5.24 -7.77
C GLY A 289 -16.94 5.32 -7.09
N ALA A 290 -17.02 5.91 -5.90
CA ALA A 290 -18.31 6.13 -5.23
C ALA A 290 -19.19 7.12 -6.04
N PRO A 291 -20.52 6.94 -6.05
CA PRO A 291 -21.46 7.80 -6.77
C PRO A 291 -21.69 9.15 -6.05
N VAL A 292 -20.63 9.98 -5.98
CA VAL A 292 -20.68 11.33 -5.40
C VAL A 292 -21.25 12.32 -6.42
N LEU A 293 -22.40 12.94 -6.13
CA LEU A 293 -23.06 13.92 -7.01
C LEU A 293 -22.48 15.32 -6.86
N ALA A 294 -22.22 15.71 -5.62
CA ALA A 294 -21.69 17.02 -5.27
C ALA A 294 -20.79 16.90 -4.05
N SER A 295 -19.79 17.79 -3.99
CA SER A 295 -18.90 17.91 -2.84
C SER A 295 -18.58 19.38 -2.62
N GLU A 296 -18.85 19.86 -1.43
CA GLU A 296 -18.60 21.24 -1.02
C GLU A 296 -17.48 21.27 0.02
N VAL A 297 -16.41 22.01 -0.27
CA VAL A 297 -15.39 22.35 0.73
C VAL A 297 -15.68 23.77 1.21
N VAL A 298 -16.12 23.89 2.46
CA VAL A 298 -16.65 25.14 3.03
C VAL A 298 -15.69 25.65 4.11
N PRO A 299 -15.49 26.96 4.28
CA PRO A 299 -14.74 27.50 5.41
C PRO A 299 -15.32 27.03 6.75
N SER A 300 -14.44 26.86 7.75
CA SER A 300 -14.85 26.56 9.12
C SER A 300 -15.73 27.69 9.66
N GLN A 301 -16.87 27.33 10.24
CA GLN A 301 -17.78 28.26 10.90
C GLN A 301 -18.40 27.62 12.13
N GLU A 302 -18.91 28.46 13.04
CA GLU A 302 -19.50 27.98 14.29
C GLU A 302 -20.90 27.43 14.08
N GLU A 303 -21.05 26.14 14.40
CA GLU A 303 -22.29 25.39 14.17
C GLU A 303 -22.66 24.54 15.39
N THR A 304 -23.91 24.68 15.83
CA THR A 304 -24.55 23.73 16.74
C THR A 304 -24.80 22.40 16.03
N LEU A 305 -24.93 21.31 16.79
CA LEU A 305 -25.22 19.99 16.23
C LEU A 305 -26.51 19.98 15.39
N ALA A 306 -27.54 20.70 15.86
CA ALA A 306 -28.81 20.85 15.16
C ALA A 306 -28.68 21.61 13.83
N GLN A 307 -27.84 22.66 13.77
CA GLN A 307 -27.57 23.38 12.51
C GLN A 307 -26.84 22.49 11.51
N THR A 308 -25.81 21.76 11.94
CA THR A 308 -25.09 20.82 11.06
C THR A 308 -26.04 19.74 10.52
N ALA A 309 -26.92 19.17 11.37
CA ALA A 309 -27.93 18.20 10.94
C ALA A 309 -28.93 18.77 9.92
N HIS A 310 -29.45 19.98 10.21
CA HIS A 310 -30.37 20.67 9.33
C HIS A 310 -29.76 20.94 7.94
N TRP A 311 -28.58 21.55 7.89
CA TRP A 311 -27.90 21.85 6.62
C TRP A 311 -27.50 20.60 5.85
N THR A 312 -27.17 19.51 6.53
CA THR A 312 -26.91 18.22 5.87
C THR A 312 -28.17 17.68 5.19
N THR A 313 -29.33 17.83 5.83
CA THR A 313 -30.63 17.45 5.28
C THR A 313 -31.02 18.31 4.08
N GLU A 314 -30.80 19.62 4.17
CA GLU A 314 -31.04 20.54 3.05
C GLU A 314 -30.14 20.21 1.87
N ARG A 315 -28.83 19.98 2.08
CA ARG A 315 -27.89 19.60 1.02
C ARG A 315 -28.29 18.31 0.32
N ARG A 316 -28.76 17.30 1.07
CA ARG A 316 -29.29 16.05 0.48
C ARG A 316 -30.40 16.37 -0.53
N SER A 317 -31.33 17.25 -0.15
CA SER A 317 -32.47 17.64 -0.96
C SER A 317 -32.06 18.50 -2.17
N ASN A 318 -31.22 19.51 -1.94
CA ASN A 318 -30.77 20.45 -2.97
C ASN A 318 -29.95 19.79 -4.08
N HIS A 319 -29.16 18.77 -3.73
CA HIS A 319 -28.37 18.00 -4.68
C HIS A 319 -29.08 16.75 -5.21
N TYR A 320 -30.35 16.54 -4.86
CA TYR A 320 -31.13 15.34 -5.21
C TYR A 320 -30.38 14.03 -4.90
N ALA A 321 -29.62 14.02 -3.80
CA ALA A 321 -28.79 12.89 -3.41
C ALA A 321 -29.58 11.90 -2.53
N GLY A 322 -29.27 10.61 -2.67
CA GLY A 322 -29.80 9.58 -1.79
C GLY A 322 -29.38 9.80 -0.33
N LEU A 323 -28.14 10.27 -0.13
CA LEU A 323 -27.50 10.51 1.16
C LEU A 323 -26.73 11.83 1.16
N ALA A 324 -26.58 12.45 2.33
CA ALA A 324 -25.62 13.53 2.54
C ALA A 324 -24.77 13.27 3.79
N LEU A 325 -23.46 13.47 3.68
CA LEU A 325 -22.50 13.32 4.77
C LEU A 325 -21.76 14.64 4.99
N ALA A 326 -21.73 15.13 6.23
CA ALA A 326 -21.07 16.38 6.59
C ALA A 326 -20.09 16.21 7.75
N VAL A 327 -18.98 16.97 7.67
CA VAL A 327 -18.00 17.14 8.74
C VAL A 327 -17.78 18.64 8.96
N SER A 328 -18.15 19.14 10.14
CA SER A 328 -18.00 20.56 10.50
C SER A 328 -16.53 20.95 10.74
N GLY A 329 -16.32 22.23 11.05
CA GLY A 329 -15.05 22.75 11.55
C GLY A 329 -14.72 22.26 12.97
N LEU A 330 -13.42 22.25 13.32
CA LEU A 330 -12.95 21.94 14.66
C LEU A 330 -12.97 23.21 15.51
N GLU A 331 -13.81 23.24 16.53
CA GLU A 331 -14.04 24.42 17.36
C GLU A 331 -14.05 24.07 18.83
N ASN A 332 -13.19 24.72 19.62
CA ASN A 332 -13.06 24.45 21.05
C ASN A 332 -12.91 22.93 21.34
N GLU A 333 -12.11 22.24 20.51
CA GLU A 333 -11.93 20.78 20.53
C GLU A 333 -13.17 19.95 20.18
N HIS A 334 -14.19 20.52 19.52
CA HIS A 334 -15.39 19.81 19.10
C HIS A 334 -15.57 19.81 17.58
N LEU A 335 -16.14 18.72 17.08
CA LEU A 335 -16.53 18.52 15.68
C LEU A 335 -17.91 17.89 15.63
N ASN A 336 -18.71 18.29 14.65
CA ASN A 336 -20.00 17.67 14.35
C ASN A 336 -19.84 16.79 13.10
N PHE A 337 -20.41 15.59 13.16
CA PHE A 337 -20.60 14.67 12.04
C PHE A 337 -22.09 14.53 11.81
N ALA A 338 -22.56 14.61 10.56
CA ALA A 338 -23.96 14.42 10.24
C ALA A 338 -24.14 13.55 9.00
N LEU A 339 -25.13 12.67 9.04
CA LEU A 339 -25.54 11.80 7.94
C LEU A 339 -27.06 11.94 7.76
N ALA A 340 -27.47 12.58 6.66
CA ALA A 340 -28.86 12.61 6.26
C ALA A 340 -29.16 11.44 5.31
N THR A 341 -30.21 10.70 5.61
CA THR A 341 -30.60 9.48 4.91
C THR A 341 -32.09 9.52 4.53
N PRO A 342 -32.61 8.55 3.76
CA PRO A 342 -34.06 8.41 3.56
C PRO A 342 -34.85 8.16 4.86
N ASP A 343 -34.21 7.55 5.87
CA ASP A 343 -34.86 7.12 7.11
C ASP A 343 -34.83 8.19 8.22
N GLY A 344 -34.11 9.29 7.99
CA GLY A 344 -33.89 10.35 8.96
C GLY A 344 -32.47 10.89 8.92
N THR A 345 -32.21 11.87 9.78
CA THR A 345 -30.90 12.51 9.91
C THR A 345 -30.29 12.17 11.27
N TYR A 346 -29.04 11.70 11.22
CA TYR A 346 -28.24 11.35 12.39
C TYR A 346 -27.11 12.35 12.51
N ALA A 347 -26.84 12.85 13.71
CA ALA A 347 -25.69 13.72 13.95
C ALA A 347 -25.02 13.42 15.29
N LEU A 348 -23.70 13.53 15.32
CA LEU A 348 -22.86 13.30 16.49
C LEU A 348 -21.96 14.52 16.69
N ARG A 349 -21.93 15.05 17.92
CA ARG A 349 -20.89 15.98 18.36
C ARG A 349 -19.84 15.19 19.11
N VAL A 350 -18.58 15.35 18.73
CA VAL A 350 -17.47 14.69 19.41
C VAL A 350 -16.50 15.69 19.98
N ARG A 351 -15.91 15.34 21.12
CA ARG A 351 -14.71 15.99 21.63
C ARG A 351 -13.48 15.32 21.03
N PHE A 352 -12.67 16.08 20.33
CA PHE A 352 -11.50 15.62 19.58
C PHE A 352 -10.24 16.39 20.00
N SER A 353 -9.57 15.89 21.04
CA SER A 353 -8.33 16.46 21.57
C SER A 353 -7.12 15.64 21.09
N ALA A 354 -6.73 15.83 19.83
CA ALA A 354 -5.67 15.05 19.17
C ALA A 354 -4.42 15.89 18.79
N ASN A 355 -4.14 16.95 19.55
CA ASN A 355 -3.16 17.99 19.20
C ASN A 355 -1.70 17.50 19.07
N ARG A 356 -1.39 16.30 19.57
CA ARG A 356 -0.07 15.66 19.40
C ARG A 356 0.20 15.17 17.97
N TYR A 357 -0.84 15.05 17.14
CA TYR A 357 -0.72 14.56 15.77
C TYR A 357 -0.69 15.72 14.77
N SER A 358 -0.05 15.47 13.61
CA SER A 358 -0.08 16.42 12.49
C SER A 358 -1.53 16.69 12.04
N LEU A 359 -1.75 17.82 11.37
CA LEU A 359 -3.07 18.14 10.81
C LEU A 359 -3.57 17.03 9.87
N ALA A 360 -2.71 16.51 8.99
CA ALA A 360 -3.07 15.44 8.06
C ALA A 360 -3.60 14.19 8.79
N ILE A 361 -2.90 13.73 9.83
CA ILE A 361 -3.35 12.58 10.63
C ILE A 361 -4.70 12.88 11.30
N ARG A 362 -4.87 14.09 11.86
CA ARG A 362 -6.14 14.50 12.49
C ARG A 362 -7.30 14.48 11.49
N GLN A 363 -7.07 14.95 10.27
CA GLN A 363 -8.07 14.91 9.18
C GLN A 363 -8.38 13.47 8.76
N GLU A 364 -7.37 12.59 8.69
CA GLU A 364 -7.57 11.16 8.42
C GLU A 364 -8.42 10.46 9.49
N VAL A 365 -8.24 10.80 10.78
CA VAL A 365 -9.12 10.30 11.85
C VAL A 365 -10.57 10.72 11.59
N CYS A 366 -10.79 12.02 11.33
CA CYS A 366 -12.13 12.56 11.13
C CYS A 366 -12.79 11.94 9.88
N ALA A 367 -12.04 11.79 8.80
CA ALA A 367 -12.51 11.11 7.60
C ALA A 367 -12.89 9.64 7.89
N MET A 368 -12.06 8.90 8.63
CA MET A 368 -12.38 7.53 9.05
C MET A 368 -13.66 7.48 9.89
N MET A 369 -13.86 8.41 10.81
CA MET A 369 -15.07 8.48 11.62
C MET A 369 -16.32 8.73 10.76
N ALA A 370 -16.27 9.70 9.85
CA ALA A 370 -17.38 10.01 8.95
C ALA A 370 -17.72 8.82 8.03
N LEU A 371 -16.70 8.15 7.48
CA LEU A 371 -16.91 6.94 6.66
C LEU A 371 -17.43 5.77 7.50
N ASN A 372 -16.99 5.61 8.74
CA ASN A 372 -17.51 4.57 9.63
C ASN A 372 -18.99 4.81 9.97
N MET A 373 -19.39 6.06 10.20
CA MET A 373 -20.80 6.45 10.37
C MET A 373 -21.65 6.03 9.16
N LEU A 374 -21.19 6.33 7.95
CA LEU A 374 -21.86 5.92 6.71
C LEU A 374 -21.89 4.38 6.55
N ARG A 375 -20.77 3.69 6.81
CA ARG A 375 -20.68 2.23 6.77
C ARG A 375 -21.67 1.58 7.73
N ARG A 376 -21.79 2.08 8.95
CA ARG A 376 -22.71 1.55 9.96
C ARG A 376 -24.16 1.64 9.48
N TRP A 377 -24.58 2.81 8.98
CA TRP A 377 -25.91 2.96 8.39
C TRP A 377 -26.13 2.00 7.20
N LEU A 378 -25.16 1.92 6.28
CA LEU A 378 -25.23 0.98 5.15
C LEU A 378 -25.33 -0.48 5.61
N ASN A 379 -24.81 -0.85 6.78
CA ASN A 379 -24.90 -2.20 7.31
C ASN A 379 -26.11 -2.42 8.25
N GLY A 380 -26.92 -1.40 8.51
CA GLY A 380 -28.02 -1.48 9.50
C GLY A 380 -27.52 -1.57 10.95
N GLU A 381 -26.31 -1.06 11.21
CA GLU A 381 -25.70 -1.00 12.53
C GLU A 381 -26.00 0.34 13.21
N ASP A 382 -25.94 0.36 14.54
CA ASP A 382 -26.12 1.58 15.33
C ASP A 382 -25.02 2.61 15.06
N ILE A 383 -25.44 3.78 14.60
CA ILE A 383 -24.58 4.92 14.26
C ILE A 383 -24.02 5.59 15.53
N THR A 384 -24.78 5.55 16.63
CA THR A 384 -24.48 6.26 17.87
C THR A 384 -23.57 5.47 18.82
N SER A 385 -23.33 4.19 18.55
CA SER A 385 -22.52 3.33 19.41
C SER A 385 -21.08 3.83 19.51
N GLU A 386 -20.38 3.46 20.59
CA GLU A 386 -19.03 3.92 20.91
C GLU A 386 -18.07 3.82 19.71
N HIS A 387 -17.34 4.92 19.45
CA HIS A 387 -16.27 5.01 18.45
C HIS A 387 -14.89 4.83 19.11
N GLY A 388 -14.86 4.07 20.21
CA GLY A 388 -13.65 3.75 20.95
C GLY A 388 -13.13 4.93 21.77
N TRP A 389 -11.91 5.42 21.48
CA TRP A 389 -11.31 6.56 22.19
C TRP A 389 -11.90 7.93 21.80
N ILE A 390 -12.82 7.98 20.83
CA ILE A 390 -13.52 9.20 20.45
C ILE A 390 -14.73 9.39 21.36
N ASP A 391 -14.76 10.54 22.04
CA ASP A 391 -15.78 10.88 23.02
C ASP A 391 -16.95 11.60 22.34
N VAL A 392 -18.07 10.89 22.17
CA VAL A 392 -19.33 11.45 21.66
C VAL A 392 -20.03 12.17 22.82
N VAL A 393 -20.11 13.49 22.75
CA VAL A 393 -20.65 14.34 23.83
C VAL A 393 -22.11 14.73 23.62
N GLU A 394 -22.61 14.64 22.39
CA GLU A 394 -23.99 14.93 22.03
C GLU A 394 -24.39 14.09 20.80
N SER A 395 -25.64 13.65 20.75
CA SER A 395 -26.19 12.92 19.59
C SER A 395 -27.59 13.43 19.28
N LEU A 396 -27.93 13.50 17.98
CA LEU A 396 -29.23 13.91 17.49
C LEU A 396 -29.73 12.91 16.45
N THR A 397 -31.02 12.61 16.50
CA THR A 397 -31.73 11.83 15.48
C THR A 397 -33.08 12.50 15.22
N SER A 398 -33.35 12.85 13.96
CA SER A 398 -34.53 13.64 13.56
C SER A 398 -35.15 13.14 12.26
#